data_AF-A0A151NRE5-F1
#
_entry.id   AF-A0A151NRE5-F1
#
_cell.length_a   1.000
_cell.length_b   1.000
_cell.length_c   1.000
_cell.angle_alpha   90.00
_cell.angle_beta   90.00
_cell.angle_gamma   90.00
#
_symmetry.space_group_name_H-M   'P 1'
#
loop_
_entity.id
_entity.type
_entity.pdbx_description
1 polymer ?
#
loop_
_entity_poly.entity_id
_entity_poly.type
_entity_poly.pdbx_seq_one_letter_code
_entity_poly.pdbx_strand_id
1 'polypeptide(L)'
;MAGLAEYPMQNELASAINSGKKKRKRCGMCPPCRRRINCEQCSSCRNRKTGHQICKFRKCEELKKKPSAALEKVMLPTGAAFRWFQ
;
A
#
# COMPACT_ATOMS: atom_id res chain seq x y z
N MET A 1 -36.83 36.15 -2.92
CA MET A 1 -35.39 36.06 -3.22
C MET A 1 -34.88 34.73 -2.70
N ALA A 2 -34.47 33.83 -3.59
CA ALA A 2 -34.01 32.48 -3.23
C ALA A 2 -32.48 32.48 -3.08
N GLY A 3 -31.98 31.93 -1.97
CA GLY A 3 -30.56 31.61 -1.74
C GLY A 3 -30.51 30.28 -0.96
N LEU A 4 -30.49 29.14 -1.66
CA LEU A 4 -29.29 28.39 -2.11
C LEU A 4 -28.53 27.70 -0.96
N ALA A 5 -29.00 26.48 -0.68
CA ALA A 5 -28.25 25.24 -0.49
C ALA A 5 -26.96 25.26 0.35
N GLU A 6 -27.08 24.74 1.57
CA GLU A 6 -26.01 24.08 2.32
C GLU A 6 -25.37 22.98 1.45
N TYR A 7 -24.09 23.15 1.10
CA TYR A 7 -23.33 22.15 0.35
C TYR A 7 -22.36 21.44 1.31
N PRO A 8 -22.66 20.23 1.82
CA PRO A 8 -21.61 19.36 2.32
C PRO A 8 -20.93 18.77 1.09
N MET A 9 -19.63 18.97 0.87
CA MET A 9 -18.75 18.03 0.13
C MET A 9 -17.38 18.65 -0.18
N GLN A 10 -16.56 18.92 0.84
CA GLN A 10 -15.13 19.19 0.64
C GLN A 10 -14.25 17.94 0.82
N ASN A 11 -14.77 16.87 1.43
CA ASN A 11 -13.97 15.68 1.75
C ASN A 11 -13.92 14.63 0.61
N GLU A 12 -14.87 14.63 -0.32
CA GLU A 12 -14.95 13.59 -1.35
C GLU A 12 -14.20 13.92 -2.64
N LEU A 13 -14.01 15.19 -2.96
CA LEU A 13 -13.24 15.59 -4.15
C LEU A 13 -11.72 15.36 -4.00
N ALA A 14 -11.20 15.43 -2.77
CA ALA A 14 -9.79 15.13 -2.48
C ALA A 14 -9.41 13.65 -2.74
N SER A 15 -10.40 12.76 -2.80
CA SER A 15 -10.18 11.34 -3.09
C SER A 15 -10.17 11.01 -4.58
N ALA A 16 -10.67 11.92 -5.44
CA ALA A 16 -10.82 11.68 -6.88
C ALA A 16 -9.55 11.99 -7.71
N ILE A 17 -8.57 12.68 -7.13
CA ILE A 17 -7.30 13.09 -7.80
C ILE A 17 -6.18 12.05 -7.68
N ASN A 18 -6.41 10.92 -6.99
CA ASN A 18 -5.42 9.84 -6.90
C ASN A 18 -5.88 8.65 -7.74
N SER A 19 -5.58 8.69 -9.04
CA SER A 19 -5.62 7.54 -9.96
C SER A 19 -4.55 6.47 -9.62
N GLY A 20 -4.24 6.31 -8.34
CA GLY A 20 -3.30 5.34 -7.78
C GLY A 20 -4.08 4.24 -7.05
N LYS A 21 -3.63 2.99 -7.18
CA LYS A 21 -4.21 1.84 -6.46
C LYS A 21 -4.42 2.20 -4.98
N LYS A 22 -5.69 2.21 -4.55
CA LYS A 22 -6.10 2.51 -3.17
C LYS A 22 -5.21 1.76 -2.18
N LYS A 23 -4.57 2.50 -1.26
CA LYS A 23 -3.67 1.94 -0.24
C LYS A 23 -4.40 0.88 0.60
N ARG A 24 -3.96 -0.38 0.51
CA ARG A 24 -4.52 -1.50 1.28
C ARG A 24 -4.38 -1.27 2.79
N LYS A 25 -5.40 -1.66 3.56
CA LYS A 25 -5.44 -1.54 5.03
C LYS A 25 -4.88 -2.80 5.71
N ARG A 26 -4.48 -2.69 6.98
CA ARG A 26 -4.03 -3.83 7.80
C ARG A 26 -5.25 -4.67 8.23
N CYS A 27 -5.10 -5.98 8.39
CA CYS A 27 -6.20 -6.84 8.85
C CYS A 27 -6.55 -6.66 10.34
N GLY A 28 -5.64 -6.10 11.14
CA GLY A 28 -5.87 -5.85 12.57
C GLY A 28 -5.69 -7.07 13.48
N MET A 29 -5.94 -8.28 12.98
CA MET A 29 -5.99 -9.49 13.81
C MET A 29 -4.75 -10.39 13.76
N CYS A 30 -3.85 -10.27 12.76
CA CYS A 30 -2.65 -11.12 12.71
C CYS A 30 -1.64 -10.78 13.84
N PRO A 31 -0.75 -11.71 14.24
CA PRO A 31 0.25 -11.45 15.29
C PRO A 31 1.09 -10.18 15.04
N PRO A 32 1.57 -9.89 13.80
CA PRO A 32 2.22 -8.61 13.48
C PRO A 32 1.32 -7.37 13.67
N CYS A 33 0.01 -7.51 13.48
CA CYS A 33 -0.94 -6.42 13.66
C CYS A 33 -1.14 -6.04 15.12
N ARG A 34 -1.19 -7.03 16.02
CA ARG A 34 -1.37 -6.85 17.46
C ARG A 34 -0.15 -6.23 18.16
N ARG A 35 1.05 -6.35 17.58
CA ARG A 35 2.27 -5.73 18.13
C ARG A 35 2.20 -4.20 18.12
N ARG A 36 2.37 -3.59 19.31
CA ARG A 36 2.40 -2.13 19.50
C ARG A 36 3.81 -1.54 19.39
N ILE A 37 4.83 -2.28 19.81
CA ILE A 37 6.22 -1.84 19.90
C ILE A 37 7.01 -2.31 18.66
N ASN A 38 7.94 -1.48 18.20
CA ASN A 38 8.86 -1.86 17.12
C ASN A 38 10.01 -2.70 17.69
N CYS A 39 10.60 -3.61 16.91
CA CYS A 39 11.69 -4.45 17.42
C CYS A 39 13.04 -3.72 17.53
N GLU A 40 13.15 -2.51 16.94
CA GLU A 40 14.33 -1.63 16.89
C GLU A 40 15.57 -2.18 16.17
N GLN A 41 15.67 -3.50 16.01
CA GLN A 41 16.86 -4.17 15.48
C GLN A 41 16.78 -4.53 13.98
N CYS A 42 15.59 -4.58 13.39
CA CYS A 42 15.45 -4.95 11.97
C CYS A 42 15.86 -3.81 11.04
N SER A 43 16.21 -4.10 9.78
CA SER A 43 16.68 -3.07 8.84
C SER A 43 15.68 -1.92 8.64
N SER A 44 14.37 -2.19 8.64
CA SER A 44 13.34 -1.15 8.56
C SER A 44 13.28 -0.27 9.80
N CYS A 45 13.64 -0.80 10.97
CA CYS A 45 13.76 -0.02 12.20
C CYS A 45 15.04 0.81 12.22
N ARG A 46 16.18 0.25 11.76
CA ARG A 46 17.45 0.99 11.64
C ARG A 46 17.32 2.16 10.66
N ASN A 47 16.59 1.98 9.55
CA ASN A 47 16.43 2.99 8.51
C ASN A 47 15.07 3.73 8.61
N ARG A 48 14.55 3.93 9.82
CA ARG A 48 13.19 4.45 10.02
C ARG A 48 12.97 5.84 9.44
N LYS A 49 14.00 6.72 9.52
CA LYS A 49 13.94 8.11 9.04
C LYS A 49 13.80 8.21 7.52
N THR A 50 14.42 7.30 6.78
CA THR A 50 14.49 7.36 5.30
C THR A 50 13.61 6.34 4.60
N GLY A 51 13.47 5.14 5.15
CA GLY A 51 12.80 4.03 4.46
C GLY A 51 11.26 4.09 4.50
N HIS A 52 10.68 4.80 5.47
CA HIS A 52 9.22 4.88 5.71
C HIS A 52 8.50 3.51 5.72
N GLN A 53 9.23 2.43 5.98
CA GLN A 53 8.69 1.09 6.11
C GLN A 53 8.32 0.81 7.56
N ILE A 54 7.23 0.06 7.74
CA ILE A 54 6.88 -0.49 9.06
C ILE A 54 7.93 -1.54 9.48
N CYS A 55 8.16 -1.68 10.78
CA CYS A 55 8.98 -2.75 11.36
C CYS A 55 8.63 -4.11 10.72
N LYS A 56 9.65 -4.91 10.37
CA LYS A 56 9.46 -6.23 9.73
C LYS A 56 8.52 -7.13 10.53
N PHE A 57 8.65 -7.15 11.86
CA PHE A 57 7.79 -7.94 12.75
C PHE A 57 6.38 -7.38 12.95
N ARG A 58 6.12 -6.18 12.42
CA ARG A 58 4.80 -5.53 12.41
C ARG A 58 4.21 -5.45 11.01
N LYS A 59 4.85 -5.95 9.95
CA LYS A 59 4.23 -5.98 8.62
C LYS A 59 3.07 -6.97 8.64
N CYS A 60 1.86 -6.48 8.37
CA CYS A 60 0.64 -7.29 8.31
C CYS A 60 0.80 -8.42 7.29
N GLU A 61 0.37 -9.63 7.64
CA GLU A 61 0.47 -10.81 6.77
C GLU A 61 -0.25 -10.62 5.44
N GLU A 62 -1.49 -10.09 5.48
CA GLU A 62 -2.23 -9.74 4.26
C GLU A 62 -1.55 -8.69 3.39
N LEU A 63 -0.74 -7.79 3.98
CA LEU A 63 0.03 -6.79 3.24
C LEU A 63 1.38 -7.31 2.74
N LYS A 64 1.86 -8.47 3.21
CA LYS A 64 3.05 -9.13 2.67
C LYS A 64 2.75 -9.78 1.32
N LYS A 65 1.51 -10.26 1.13
CA LYS A 65 1.04 -10.79 -0.15
C LYS A 65 1.22 -9.70 -1.22
N LYS A 66 1.89 -10.06 -2.32
CA LYS A 66 1.99 -9.19 -3.49
C LYS A 66 0.56 -8.82 -3.89
N PRO A 67 0.25 -7.54 -4.15
CA PRO A 67 -1.05 -7.20 -4.69
C PRO A 67 -1.17 -7.97 -6.00
N SER A 68 -2.04 -8.98 -6.03
CA SER A 68 -2.35 -9.73 -7.23
C SER A 68 -2.86 -8.74 -8.26
N ALA A 69 -2.00 -8.33 -9.18
CA ALA A 69 -2.47 -8.02 -10.51
C ALA A 69 -3.13 -9.32 -11.00
N ALA A 70 -4.35 -9.23 -11.50
CA ALA A 70 -5.20 -10.34 -11.89
C ALA A 70 -4.67 -11.12 -13.11
N LEU A 71 -3.41 -11.56 -13.14
CA LEU A 71 -2.83 -12.19 -14.32
C LEU A 71 -1.61 -13.08 -13.98
N GLU A 72 -1.86 -14.26 -13.42
CA GLU A 72 -1.01 -15.44 -13.69
C GLU A 72 -1.89 -16.58 -14.21
N LYS A 73 -2.67 -16.27 -15.26
CA LYS A 73 -3.41 -17.24 -16.08
C LYS A 73 -3.69 -16.69 -17.48
N VAL A 74 -2.67 -16.14 -18.13
CA VAL A 74 -2.53 -16.22 -19.59
C VAL A 74 -1.09 -16.59 -19.87
N MET A 75 -0.91 -17.67 -20.62
CA MET A 75 0.37 -18.08 -21.19
C MET A 75 1.06 -16.85 -21.81
N LEU A 76 2.33 -16.62 -21.49
CA LEU A 76 3.16 -15.69 -22.27
C LEU A 76 3.82 -16.50 -23.40
N PRO A 77 3.43 -16.34 -24.67
CA PRO A 77 4.23 -16.86 -25.75
C PRO A 77 5.38 -15.88 -26.03
N THR A 78 6.57 -16.44 -26.13
CA THR A 78 7.68 -15.96 -26.98
C THR A 78 8.51 -14.77 -26.50
N GLY A 79 9.64 -15.09 -25.85
CA GLY A 79 10.97 -14.78 -26.43
C GLY A 79 11.40 -13.32 -26.64
N ALA A 80 11.32 -12.46 -25.61
CA ALA A 80 12.03 -11.17 -25.64
C ALA A 80 13.04 -11.08 -24.49
N ALA A 81 14.33 -11.09 -24.84
CA ALA A 81 15.43 -10.87 -23.91
C ALA A 81 15.42 -9.40 -23.42
N PHE A 82 15.05 -9.19 -22.17
CA PHE A 82 15.15 -7.89 -21.50
C PHE A 82 16.63 -7.56 -21.23
N ARG A 83 17.24 -6.75 -22.10
CA ARG A 83 18.54 -6.11 -21.83
C ARG A 83 18.29 -4.82 -21.04
N TRP A 84 18.20 -4.94 -19.73
CA TRP A 84 18.39 -3.80 -18.84
C TRP A 84 19.87 -3.69 -18.55
N PHE A 85 20.53 -2.65 -19.05
CA PHE A 85 21.67 -1.92 -18.47
C PHE A 85 22.36 -1.11 -19.59
N GLN A 86 22.40 0.21 -19.42
CA GLN A 86 23.45 1.08 -19.94
C GLN A 86 23.86 2.00 -18.81
#